data_AF-A0A087UM54-F1
#
_entry.id   AF-A0A087UM54-F1
#
_cell.length_a   1.000
_cell.length_b   1.000
_cell.length_c   1.000
_cell.angle_alpha   90.00
_cell.angle_beta   90.00
_cell.angle_gamma   90.00
#
_symmetry.space_group_name_H-M   'P 1'
#
loop_
_entity.id
_entity.type
_entity.pdbx_description
1 polymer ?
#
loop_
_entity_poly.entity_id
_entity_poly.type
_entity_poly.pdbx_seq_one_letter_code
_entity_poly.pdbx_strand_id
1 'polypeptide(L)'
;MVLVPFSVEGVSPEMEAIAEKDLGETPFVRKDSLEKLKKLIADEPNFYPYMDDQFLLMFLRHQKHNVKKAFNTLRNYYHFNEKYSRIFTDFLPSEHKEVMNMNCYSVLPYRDFQGRTIIVCTPVFRF
;
A
#
# COMPACT_ATOMS: atom_id res chain seq x y z
N MET A 1 -13.09 24.27 5.54
CA MET A 1 -12.15 23.14 5.31
C MET A 1 -12.59 22.01 6.22
N VAL A 2 -13.14 20.93 5.68
CA VAL A 2 -13.67 19.81 6.49
C VAL A 2 -12.60 18.73 6.54
N LEU A 3 -12.10 18.43 7.74
CA LEU A 3 -11.18 17.32 7.96
C LEU A 3 -11.98 16.03 8.08
N VAL A 4 -11.56 14.97 7.39
CA VAL A 4 -12.23 13.66 7.38
C VAL A 4 -11.63 12.79 8.47
N PRO A 5 -12.39 11.98 9.22
CA PRO A 5 -11.83 11.06 10.21
C PRO A 5 -10.79 10.11 9.60
N PHE A 6 -9.78 9.72 10.37
CA PHE A 6 -8.74 8.78 9.92
C PHE A 6 -9.31 7.43 9.49
N SER A 7 -10.26 6.90 10.26
CA SER A 7 -11.02 5.70 9.92
C SER A 7 -12.15 6.08 8.96
N VAL A 8 -12.12 5.51 7.76
CA VAL A 8 -13.22 5.55 6.81
C VAL A 8 -13.69 4.12 6.66
N GLU A 9 -14.95 3.85 7.02
CA GLU A 9 -15.53 2.52 6.84
C GLU A 9 -15.95 2.35 5.39
N GLY A 10 -15.33 1.37 4.72
CA GLY A 10 -15.64 1.03 3.33
C GLY A 10 -15.16 2.06 2.30
N VAL A 11 -15.55 1.84 1.05
CA VAL A 11 -15.24 2.71 -0.08
C VAL A 11 -16.46 3.60 -0.34
N SER A 12 -16.29 4.92 -0.27
CA SER A 12 -17.38 5.85 -0.58
C SER A 12 -17.62 5.95 -2.11
N PRO A 13 -18.83 6.32 -2.55
CA PRO A 13 -19.11 6.53 -3.98
C PRO A 13 -18.16 7.56 -4.63
N GLU A 14 -17.72 8.56 -3.86
CA GLU A 14 -16.74 9.54 -4.32
C GLU A 14 -15.37 8.91 -4.58
N MET A 15 -14.92 8.00 -3.71
CA MET A 15 -13.68 7.26 -3.90
C MET A 15 -13.74 6.33 -5.11
N GLU A 16 -14.89 5.71 -5.36
CA GLU A 16 -15.10 4.90 -6.58
C GLU A 16 -15.03 5.76 -7.84
N ALA A 17 -15.68 6.93 -7.85
CA ALA A 17 -15.62 7.86 -8.98
C ALA A 17 -14.19 8.36 -9.26
N ILE A 18 -13.41 8.64 -8.21
CA ILE A 18 -11.98 9.00 -8.34
C ILE A 18 -11.18 7.83 -8.91
N ALA A 19 -11.39 6.61 -8.42
CA ALA A 19 -10.69 5.43 -8.90
C ALA A 19 -11.01 5.15 -10.39
N GLU A 20 -12.27 5.28 -10.80
CA GLU A 20 -12.67 5.15 -12.20
C GLU A 20 -12.00 6.23 -13.07
N LYS A 21 -12.04 7.49 -12.63
CA LYS A 21 -11.48 8.63 -13.37
C LYS A 21 -9.95 8.56 -13.49
N ASP A 22 -9.24 8.33 -12.40
CA ASP A 22 -7.79 8.51 -12.33
C ASP A 22 -7.01 7.21 -12.64
N LEU A 23 -7.62 6.06 -12.37
CA LEU A 23 -7.03 4.72 -12.53
C LEU A 23 -7.69 3.90 -13.64
N GLY A 24 -8.86 4.31 -14.15
CA GLY A 24 -9.67 3.49 -15.05
C GLY A 24 -10.31 2.28 -14.35
N GLU A 25 -10.43 2.32 -13.02
CA GLU A 25 -10.92 1.19 -12.23
C GLU A 25 -12.46 1.09 -12.32
N THR A 26 -12.95 0.20 -13.17
CA THR A 26 -14.36 -0.25 -13.17
C THR A 26 -14.47 -1.64 -12.52
N PRO A 27 -15.66 -2.11 -12.10
CA PRO A 27 -15.83 -3.47 -11.57
C PRO A 27 -15.30 -4.56 -12.51
N PHE A 28 -15.46 -4.37 -13.82
CA PHE A 28 -14.93 -5.27 -14.83
C PHE A 28 -13.39 -5.23 -14.89
N VAL A 29 -12.79 -4.04 -15.00
CA VAL A 29 -11.33 -3.88 -15.06
C VAL A 29 -10.67 -4.40 -13.79
N ARG A 30 -11.28 -4.15 -12.62
CA ARG A 30 -10.82 -4.65 -11.32
C ARG A 30 -10.74 -6.17 -11.32
N LYS A 31 -11.81 -6.86 -11.73
CA LYS A 31 -11.86 -8.33 -11.78
C LYS A 31 -10.89 -8.90 -12.82
N ASP A 32 -10.93 -8.39 -14.05
CA ASP A 32 -10.11 -8.86 -15.18
C ASP A 32 -8.61 -8.69 -14.90
N SER A 33 -8.19 -7.52 -14.41
CA SER A 33 -6.78 -7.26 -14.09
C SER A 33 -6.27 -8.10 -12.92
N LEU A 34 -7.12 -8.37 -11.92
CA LEU A 34 -6.79 -9.22 -10.78
C LEU A 34 -6.61 -10.69 -11.20
N GLU A 35 -7.53 -11.23 -12.00
CA GLU A 35 -7.41 -12.59 -12.54
C GLU A 35 -6.13 -12.75 -13.39
N LYS A 36 -5.84 -11.76 -14.24
CA LYS A 36 -4.61 -11.74 -15.06
C LYS A 36 -3.35 -11.65 -14.20
N LEU A 37 -3.35 -10.84 -13.14
CA LEU A 37 -2.20 -10.75 -12.22
C LEU A 37 -1.97 -12.06 -11.48
N LYS A 38 -3.04 -12.67 -10.96
CA LYS A 38 -2.96 -13.99 -10.30
C LYS A 38 -2.42 -15.07 -11.24
N LYS A 39 -2.82 -15.04 -12.52
CA LYS A 39 -2.28 -15.94 -13.54
C LYS A 39 -0.77 -15.74 -13.73
N LEU A 40 -0.30 -14.49 -13.88
CA LEU A 40 1.14 -14.22 -13.99
C LEU A 40 1.94 -14.71 -12.77
N ILE A 41 1.36 -14.59 -11.58
CA ILE A 41 1.99 -15.11 -10.35
C ILE A 41 2.06 -16.65 -10.40
N ALA A 42 0.98 -17.32 -10.80
CA ALA A 42 0.95 -18.78 -10.90
C ALA A 42 1.92 -19.33 -11.96
N ASP A 43 2.16 -18.57 -13.04
CA ASP A 43 3.09 -18.92 -14.11
C ASP A 43 4.56 -18.64 -13.74
N GLU A 44 4.84 -17.91 -12.64
CA GLU A 44 6.20 -17.57 -12.21
C GLU A 44 6.77 -18.61 -11.23
N PRO A 45 7.83 -19.34 -11.58
CA PRO A 45 8.41 -20.35 -10.71
C PRO A 45 9.11 -19.72 -9.50
N ASN A 46 9.01 -20.38 -8.34
CA ASN A 46 9.62 -19.96 -7.08
C ASN A 46 9.14 -18.59 -6.54
N PHE A 47 7.98 -18.11 -6.99
CA PHE A 47 7.40 -16.85 -6.52
C PHE A 47 6.05 -17.08 -5.85
N TYR A 48 6.01 -16.96 -4.52
CA TYR A 48 4.82 -17.25 -3.71
C TYR A 48 4.43 -16.03 -2.85
N PRO A 49 3.95 -14.93 -3.48
CA PRO A 49 3.50 -13.76 -2.75
C PRO A 49 2.21 -14.04 -1.97
N TYR A 50 1.84 -13.12 -1.09
CA TYR A 50 0.53 -13.13 -0.45
C TYR A 50 -0.56 -12.90 -1.50
N MET A 51 -1.57 -13.77 -1.53
CA MET A 51 -2.56 -13.85 -2.63
C MET A 51 -3.90 -13.18 -2.32
N ASP A 52 -4.00 -12.42 -1.24
CA ASP A 52 -5.20 -11.68 -0.90
C ASP A 52 -5.55 -10.61 -1.93
N ASP A 53 -6.84 -10.50 -2.25
CA ASP A 53 -7.32 -9.61 -3.32
C ASP A 53 -7.06 -8.15 -3.01
N GLN A 54 -7.25 -7.71 -1.75
CA GLN A 54 -7.01 -6.32 -1.37
C GLN A 54 -5.52 -5.99 -1.48
N PHE A 55 -4.65 -6.92 -1.04
CA PHE A 55 -3.22 -6.76 -1.17
C PHE A 55 -2.78 -6.64 -2.64
N LEU A 56 -3.22 -7.56 -3.51
CA LEU A 56 -2.87 -7.52 -4.94
C LEU A 56 -3.45 -6.27 -5.64
N LEU A 57 -4.65 -5.84 -5.25
CA LEU A 57 -5.26 -4.62 -5.76
C LEU A 57 -4.45 -3.36 -5.44
N MET A 58 -3.69 -3.32 -4.34
CA MET A 58 -2.79 -2.19 -4.05
C MET A 58 -1.77 -1.96 -5.18
N PHE A 59 -1.17 -3.05 -5.70
CA PHE A 59 -0.20 -2.97 -6.79
C PHE A 59 -0.86 -2.62 -8.12
N LEU A 60 -2.04 -3.18 -8.39
CA LEU A 60 -2.81 -2.86 -9.58
C LEU A 60 -3.21 -1.38 -9.60
N ARG A 61 -3.74 -0.85 -8.50
CA ARG A 61 -4.10 0.57 -8.35
C ARG A 61 -2.90 1.48 -8.53
N HIS A 62 -1.77 1.15 -7.89
CA HIS A 62 -0.53 1.90 -8.05
C HIS A 62 -0.07 1.99 -9.52
N GLN A 63 -0.34 0.95 -10.30
CA GLN A 63 0.02 0.88 -11.73
C GLN A 63 -1.16 1.12 -12.68
N LYS A 64 -2.27 1.70 -12.20
CA LYS A 64 -3.49 1.99 -13.00
C LYS A 64 -3.98 0.77 -13.80
N HIS A 65 -4.08 -0.38 -13.12
CA HIS A 65 -4.45 -1.68 -13.66
C HIS A 65 -3.56 -2.20 -14.81
N ASN A 66 -2.37 -1.64 -15.01
CA ASN A 66 -1.38 -2.24 -15.90
C ASN A 66 -0.79 -3.50 -15.25
N VAL A 67 -1.34 -4.66 -15.61
CA VAL A 67 -1.01 -5.96 -15.01
C VAL A 67 0.49 -6.27 -15.06
N LYS A 68 1.17 -6.02 -16.19
CA LYS A 68 2.62 -6.30 -16.33
C LYS A 68 3.46 -5.41 -15.42
N LYS A 69 3.14 -4.11 -15.34
CA LYS A 69 3.83 -3.19 -14.42
C LYS A 69 3.55 -3.56 -12.96
N ALA A 70 2.30 -3.89 -12.63
CA ALA A 70 1.91 -4.31 -11.28
C ALA A 70 2.68 -5.57 -10.83
N PHE A 71 2.79 -6.57 -11.71
CA PHE A 71 3.57 -7.77 -11.46
C PHE A 71 5.06 -7.46 -11.22
N ASN A 72 5.66 -6.58 -12.02
CA ASN A 72 7.04 -6.13 -11.80
C ASN A 72 7.20 -5.38 -10.47
N THR A 73 6.25 -4.51 -10.11
CA THR A 73 6.26 -3.83 -8.80
C THR A 73 6.14 -4.82 -7.64
N LEU A 74 5.29 -5.84 -7.77
CA LEU A 74 5.12 -6.89 -6.77
C LEU A 74 6.42 -7.69 -6.58
N ARG A 75 7.09 -8.09 -7.67
CA ARG A 75 8.41 -8.76 -7.58
C ARG A 75 9.45 -7.86 -6.90
N ASN A 76 9.52 -6.59 -7.29
CA ASN A 76 10.44 -5.63 -6.68
C ASN A 76 10.17 -5.44 -5.19
N TYR A 77 8.91 -5.46 -4.76
CA TYR A 77 8.52 -5.39 -3.35
C TYR A 77 9.09 -6.58 -2.55
N TYR A 78 8.91 -7.81 -3.03
CA TYR A 78 9.46 -8.98 -2.35
C TYR A 78 10.99 -9.02 -2.37
N HIS A 79 11.63 -8.70 -3.50
CA HIS A 79 13.08 -8.60 -3.57
C HIS A 79 13.64 -7.52 -2.64
N PHE A 80 12.94 -6.39 -2.50
CA PHE A 80 13.32 -5.33 -1.57
C PHE A 80 13.20 -5.81 -0.10
N ASN A 81 12.12 -6.49 0.25
CA ASN A 81 11.95 -7.07 1.58
C ASN A 81 13.02 -8.10 1.90
N GLU A 82 13.37 -8.98 0.96
CA GLU A 82 14.45 -9.96 1.14
C GLU A 82 15.81 -9.28 1.29
N LYS A 83 16.13 -8.33 0.40
CA LYS A 83 17.41 -7.60 0.43
C LYS A 83 17.62 -6.81 1.72
N TYR A 84 16.53 -6.30 2.31
CA TYR A 84 16.55 -5.49 3.52
C TYR A 84 15.79 -6.18 4.67
N SER A 85 15.88 -7.50 4.76
CA SER A 85 15.10 -8.34 5.70
C SER A 85 15.20 -7.84 7.15
N ARG A 86 16.41 -7.48 7.58
CA ARG A 86 16.70 -6.94 8.92
C ARG A 86 15.87 -5.71 9.30
N ILE A 87 15.38 -4.95 8.31
CA ILE A 87 14.59 -3.74 8.51
C ILE A 87 13.09 -4.01 8.35
N PHE A 88 12.70 -4.89 7.42
CA PHE A 88 11.30 -5.03 7.00
C PHE A 88 10.63 -6.34 7.40
N THR A 89 11.37 -7.46 7.53
CA THR A 89 10.79 -8.77 7.87
C THR A 89 11.22 -9.26 9.24
N ASP A 90 12.49 -9.05 9.58
CA ASP A 90 13.10 -9.56 10.82
C ASP A 90 13.08 -8.47 11.92
N PHE A 91 12.29 -7.41 11.71
CA PHE A 91 12.14 -6.30 12.64
C PHE A 91 11.25 -6.69 13.81
N LEU A 92 11.85 -6.80 15.01
CA LEU A 92 11.10 -6.95 16.24
C LEU A 92 10.89 -5.59 16.91
N PRO A 93 9.64 -5.13 17.12
CA PRO A 93 9.38 -3.85 17.80
C PRO A 93 10.05 -3.75 19.17
N SER A 94 10.27 -4.88 19.85
CA SER A 94 10.97 -4.94 21.12
C SER A 94 12.46 -4.58 21.04
N GLU A 95 13.11 -4.78 19.89
CA GLU A 95 14.53 -4.51 19.68
C GLU A 95 14.81 -3.03 19.37
N HIS A 96 13.77 -2.27 18.99
CA HIS A 96 13.89 -0.87 18.59
C HIS A 96 12.96 0.06 19.37
N LYS A 97 12.72 -0.25 20.65
CA LYS A 97 11.89 0.57 21.57
C LYS A 97 12.36 2.01 21.63
N GLU A 98 13.67 2.25 21.63
CA GLU A 98 14.21 3.62 21.64
C GLU A 98 13.74 4.42 20.42
N VAL A 99 13.78 3.80 19.24
CA VAL A 99 13.33 4.44 17.99
C VAL A 99 11.83 4.70 18.01
N MET A 100 11.03 3.74 18.47
CA MET A 100 9.59 3.92 18.61
C MET A 100 9.26 5.03 19.63
N ASN A 101 9.98 5.07 20.76
CA ASN A 101 9.80 6.06 21.82
C ASN A 101 10.24 7.47 21.41
N MET A 102 11.09 7.61 20.38
CA MET A 102 11.43 8.93 19.85
C MET A 102 10.22 9.65 19.24
N ASN A 103 9.14 8.93 18.92
CA ASN A 103 7.92 9.47 18.31
C ASN A 103 8.22 10.37 17.10
N CYS A 104 9.21 9.96 16.29
CA CYS A 104 9.68 10.73 15.14
C CYS A 104 8.65 10.78 14.00
N TYR A 105 7.69 9.86 13.99
CA TYR A 105 6.55 9.86 13.08
C TYR A 105 5.25 9.81 13.86
N SER A 106 4.32 10.71 13.55
CA SER A 106 2.97 10.72 14.10
C SER A 106 1.94 10.78 12.98
N VAL A 107 0.96 9.88 13.02
CA VAL A 107 -0.17 9.89 12.08
C VAL A 107 -1.28 10.74 12.68
N LEU A 108 -1.77 11.72 11.94
CA LEU A 108 -2.86 12.57 12.44
C LEU A 108 -4.18 11.80 12.47
N PRO A 109 -5.09 12.09 13.44
CA PRO A 109 -6.37 11.39 13.56
C PRO A 109 -7.40 11.84 12.50
N TYR A 110 -6.95 12.62 11.51
CA TYR A 110 -7.74 13.10 10.39
C TYR A 110 -6.94 12.97 9.10
N ARG A 111 -7.67 12.78 8.00
CA ARG A 111 -7.19 12.85 6.63
C ARG A 111 -7.32 14.27 6.11
N ASP A 112 -6.56 14.57 5.06
CA ASP A 112 -6.74 15.83 4.35
C ASP A 112 -8.05 15.85 3.54
N PHE A 113 -8.31 16.98 2.87
CA PHE A 113 -9.52 17.17 2.06
C PHE A 113 -9.60 16.25 0.82
N GLN A 114 -8.52 15.53 0.48
CA GLN A 114 -8.49 14.53 -0.60
C GLN A 114 -8.48 13.09 -0.04
N GLY A 115 -8.69 12.91 1.26
CA GLY A 115 -8.69 11.59 1.90
C GLY A 115 -7.30 10.98 2.12
N ARG A 116 -6.21 11.74 1.95
CA ARG A 116 -4.83 11.26 2.15
C ARG A 116 -4.47 11.23 3.63
N THR A 117 -3.73 10.21 4.04
CA THR A 117 -3.17 10.10 5.40
C THR A 117 -2.07 11.15 5.58
N ILE A 118 -2.15 11.94 6.64
CA ILE A 118 -1.12 12.91 7.00
C ILE A 118 -0.18 12.29 8.03
N ILE A 119 1.10 12.18 7.68
CA ILE A 119 2.17 11.73 8.57
C ILE A 119 3.08 12.93 8.85
N VAL A 120 3.23 13.29 10.13
CA VAL A 120 4.14 14.33 10.58
C VAL A 120 5.45 13.69 11.01
N CYS A 121 6.55 14.11 10.40
CA CYS A 121 7.89 13.71 10.81
C CYS A 121 8.51 14.82 11.66
N THR A 122 8.72 14.57 12.95
CA THR A 122 9.34 15.53 13.86
C THR A 122 10.82 15.20 13.99
N PRO A 123 11.74 16.10 13.60
CA PRO A 123 13.17 15.86 13.78
C PRO A 123 13.50 15.76 15.26
N VAL A 124 14.26 14.72 15.61
CA VAL A 124 14.69 14.46 16.99
C VAL A 124 16.12 14.97 17.11
N PHE A 125 16.29 16.22 17.54
CA PHE A 125 17.62 16.76 17.81
C PHE A 125 18.04 16.31 19.21
N ARG A 126 19.00 15.39 19.30
CA ARG A 126 19.76 15.13 20.53
C ARG A 126 21.02 15.99 20.49
N PHE A 127 21.09 17.01 21.34
CA PHE A 127 22.33 17.70 21.69
C PHE A 127 23.03 16.93 22.81
#